data_AF-G6Y3D9-F1
#
_entry.id   AF-G6Y3D9-F1
#
_cell.length_a   1.000
_cell.length_b   1.000
_cell.length_c   1.000
_cell.angle_alpha   90.00
_cell.angle_beta   90.00
_cell.angle_gamma   90.00
#
_symmetry.space_group_name_H-M   'P 1'
#
loop_
_entity.id
_entity.type
_entity.pdbx_description
1 polymer ?
#
loop_
_entity_poly.entity_id
_entity_poly.type
_entity_poly.pdbx_seq_one_letter_code
_entity_poly.pdbx_strand_id
1 'polypeptide(L)' 'QIREAFFELPDEQRSALHLVAIEGLTYEQAAKAIGVPLGTLMSRIGRARAALREMEDNAPARAKNHLRIVRGEP' A
#
# COMPACT_ATOMS: atom_id res chain seq x y z
N GLN A 1 -3.78 10.65 3.09
CA GLN A 1 -2.51 10.11 2.55
C GLN A 1 -2.59 8.64 2.18
N ILE A 2 -2.51 7.63 3.07
CA ILE A 2 -2.56 6.20 2.64
C ILE A 2 -3.86 5.84 1.91
N ARG A 3 -5.00 6.35 2.38
CA ARG A 3 -6.31 6.11 1.73
C ARG A 3 -6.35 6.62 0.28
N GLU A 4 -5.79 7.78 0.01
CA GLU A 4 -5.77 8.38 -1.34
C GLU A 4 -4.80 7.62 -2.25
N ALA A 5 -3.59 7.33 -1.76
CA ALA A 5 -2.59 6.54 -2.49
C ALA A 5 -3.12 5.14 -2.87
N PHE A 6 -3.95 4.53 -2.03
CA PHE A 6 -4.61 3.27 -2.34
C PHE A 6 -5.57 3.37 -3.53
N PHE A 7 -6.29 4.49 -3.66
CA PHE A 7 -7.17 4.73 -4.82
C PHE A 7 -6.40 5.10 -6.09
N GLU A 8 -5.17 5.57 -6.00
CA GLU A 8 -4.29 5.82 -7.16
C GLU A 8 -3.68 4.53 -7.74
N LEU A 9 -3.76 3.40 -7.02
CA LEU A 9 -3.28 2.12 -7.54
C LEU A 9 -4.08 1.67 -8.77
N PRO A 10 -3.44 1.01 -9.77
CA PRO A 10 -4.18 0.32 -10.83
C PRO A 10 -5.20 -0.67 -10.26
N ASP A 11 -6.37 -0.78 -10.89
CA ASP A 11 -7.51 -1.56 -10.36
C ASP A 11 -7.15 -3.01 -10.03
N GLU A 12 -6.30 -3.63 -10.85
CA GLU A 12 -5.82 -4.98 -10.64
C GLU A 12 -4.99 -5.15 -9.36
N GLN A 13 -4.16 -4.16 -9.06
CA GLN A 13 -3.29 -4.12 -7.88
C GLN A 13 -4.10 -3.79 -6.64
N ARG A 14 -4.99 -2.80 -6.75
CA ARG A 14 -5.92 -2.38 -5.70
C ARG A 14 -6.82 -3.53 -5.26
N SER A 15 -7.45 -4.22 -6.21
CA SER A 15 -8.35 -5.35 -5.93
C SER A 15 -7.62 -6.49 -5.22
N ALA A 16 -6.41 -6.84 -5.68
CA ALA A 16 -5.60 -7.87 -5.05
C ALA A 16 -5.23 -7.51 -3.60
N LEU A 17 -4.84 -6.25 -3.36
CA LEU A 17 -4.46 -5.78 -2.03
C LEU A 17 -5.68 -5.62 -1.11
N HIS A 18 -6.83 -5.19 -1.63
CA HIS A 18 -8.09 -5.09 -0.89
C HIS A 18 -8.51 -6.43 -0.31
N LEU A 19 -8.56 -7.47 -1.14
CA LEU A 19 -9.02 -8.80 -0.72
C LEU A 19 -8.13 -9.41 0.37
N VAL A 20 -6.83 -9.16 0.33
CA VAL A 20 -5.89 -9.72 1.29
C VAL A 20 -5.80 -8.86 2.55
N ALA A 21 -5.60 -7.55 2.40
CA ALA A 21 -5.27 -6.66 3.52
C ALA A 21 -6.50 -6.10 4.23
N ILE A 22 -7.65 -6.04 3.56
CA ILE A 22 -8.90 -5.49 4.10
C ILE A 22 -9.89 -6.62 4.37
N GLU A 23 -10.15 -7.49 3.38
CA GLU A 23 -11.09 -8.61 3.55
C GLU A 23 -10.46 -9.82 4.26
N GLY A 24 -9.13 -9.84 4.45
CA GLY A 24 -8.45 -10.90 5.20
C GLY A 24 -8.42 -12.27 4.51
N LEU A 25 -8.68 -12.33 3.19
CA LEU A 25 -8.65 -13.58 2.45
C LEU A 25 -7.23 -14.14 2.35
N THR A 26 -7.12 -15.47 2.31
CA THR A 26 -5.85 -16.10 1.92
C THR A 26 -5.52 -15.79 0.47
N TYR A 27 -4.25 -15.91 0.09
CA TYR A 27 -3.85 -15.66 -1.30
C TYR A 27 -4.56 -16.59 -2.29
N GLU A 28 -4.82 -17.84 -1.93
CA GLU A 28 -5.56 -18.77 -2.79
C GLU A 28 -7.02 -18.36 -2.96
N GLN A 29 -7.68 -17.93 -1.88
CA GLN A 29 -9.06 -17.43 -1.92
C GLN A 29 -9.16 -16.14 -2.74
N ALA A 30 -8.26 -15.19 -2.54
CA ALA A 30 -8.22 -13.95 -3.28
C ALA A 30 -7.94 -14.18 -4.78
N ALA A 31 -7.01 -15.08 -5.11
CA ALA A 31 -6.69 -15.44 -6.49
C ALA A 31 -7.90 -16.05 -7.21
N LYS A 32 -8.62 -16.96 -6.52
CA LYS A 32 -9.86 -17.55 -7.00
C LYS A 32 -10.97 -16.50 -7.17
N ALA A 33 -11.12 -15.58 -6.22
CA ALA A 33 -12.17 -14.55 -6.23
C ALA A 33 -12.06 -13.61 -7.44
N ILE A 34 -10.84 -13.28 -7.87
CA ILE A 34 -10.60 -12.40 -9.03
C ILE A 34 -10.21 -13.15 -10.31
N GLY A 35 -10.25 -14.49 -10.29
CA GLY A 35 -10.03 -15.33 -11.47
C GLY A 35 -8.61 -15.27 -12.04
N VAL A 36 -7.56 -15.16 -11.22
CA VAL A 36 -6.17 -15.13 -11.68
C VAL A 36 -5.30 -16.21 -11.05
N PRO A 37 -4.18 -16.60 -11.69
CA PRO A 37 -3.21 -17.51 -11.07
C PRO A 37 -2.64 -16.96 -9.76
N LEU A 38 -2.33 -17.84 -8.81
CA LEU A 38 -1.76 -17.47 -7.51
C LEU A 38 -0.47 -16.63 -7.64
N GLY A 39 0.42 -17.02 -8.55
CA GLY A 39 1.65 -16.24 -8.84
C GLY A 39 1.36 -14.85 -9.39
N THR A 40 0.30 -14.70 -10.19
CA THR A 40 -0.15 -13.38 -10.70
C THR A 40 -0.67 -12.51 -9.55
N LEU A 41 -1.46 -13.07 -8.64
CA LEU A 41 -1.93 -12.36 -7.45
C LEU A 41 -0.75 -11.86 -6.61
N MET A 42 0.22 -12.74 -6.31
CA MET A 42 1.43 -12.37 -5.57
C MET A 42 2.19 -11.22 -6.25
N SER A 43 2.33 -11.27 -7.59
CA SER A 43 2.99 -10.21 -8.36
C SER A 43 2.24 -8.87 -8.29
N ARG A 44 0.90 -8.90 -8.26
CA ARG A 44 0.04 -7.71 -8.16
C ARG A 44 0.16 -7.08 -6.78
N ILE A 45 0.15 -7.88 -5.72
CA ILE A 45 0.34 -7.42 -4.34
C ILE A 45 1.75 -6.82 -4.15
N GLY A 46 2.77 -7.49 -4.70
CA GLY A 46 4.15 -6.99 -4.66
C GLY A 46 4.28 -5.60 -5.30
N ARG A 47 3.73 -5.44 -6.51
CA ARG A 47 3.70 -4.16 -7.23
C ARG A 47 2.87 -3.10 -6.51
N ALA A 48 1.70 -3.46 -5.97
CA ALA A 48 0.87 -2.55 -5.18
C ALA A 48 1.64 -1.97 -3.99
N ARG A 49 2.35 -2.83 -3.24
CA ARG A 49 3.16 -2.40 -2.09
C ARG A 49 4.34 -1.53 -2.48
N ALA A 50 4.99 -1.81 -3.62
CA ALA A 50 6.07 -0.97 -4.14
C ALA A 50 5.55 0.42 -4.52
N ALA A 51 4.45 0.49 -5.26
CA ALA A 51 3.82 1.75 -5.65
C ALA A 51 3.38 2.59 -4.44
N LEU A 52 2.76 1.97 -3.43
CA LEU A 52 2.38 2.66 -2.20
C LEU A 52 3.60 3.24 -1.45
N ARG A 53 4.71 2.49 -1.40
CA ARG A 53 5.96 2.98 -0.78
C ARG A 53 6.54 4.15 -1.55
N GLU A 54 6.60 4.06 -2.88
CA GLU A 54 7.05 5.17 -3.72
C GLU A 54 6.19 6.42 -3.55
N MET A 55 4.86 6.26 -3.40
CA MET A 55 3.95 7.38 -3.12
C MET A 55 4.15 7.98 -1.72
N GLU A 56 4.47 7.16 -0.72
CA GLU A 56 4.83 7.64 0.63
C GLU A 56 6.16 8.40 0.63
N ASP A 57 7.15 7.93 -0.15
CA ASP A 57 8.46 8.56 -0.28
C ASP A 57 8.42 9.85 -1.12
N ASN A 58 7.55 9.91 -2.13
CA ASN A 58 7.33 11.09 -2.98
C ASN A 58 6.27 12.06 -2.44
N ALA A 59 5.60 11.73 -1.33
CA ALA A 59 4.74 12.69 -0.66
C ALA A 59 5.59 13.89 -0.20
N PRO A 60 5.23 15.15 -0.51
CA PRO A 60 5.98 16.30 -0.03
C PRO A 60 6.11 16.17 1.49
N ALA A 61 7.32 16.44 2.01
CA ALA A 61 7.75 16.28 3.40
C ALA A 61 7.00 17.18 4.40
N ARG A 62 5.67 17.24 4.33
CA ARG A 62 4.82 18.09 5.18
C ARG A 62 4.63 17.52 6.58
N ALA A 63 5.09 16.29 6.85
CA ALA A 63 4.94 15.64 8.15
C ALA A 63 6.27 15.22 8.82
N LYS A 64 7.43 15.37 8.17
CA LYS A 64 8.73 15.04 8.80
C LYS A 64 9.35 16.20 9.59
N ASN A 65 8.72 17.39 9.58
CA ASN A 65 9.29 18.63 10.17
C ASN A 65 8.79 19.01 11.57
N HIS A 66 7.98 18.21 12.27
CA HIS A 66 7.44 18.61 13.58
C HIS A 66 8.18 18.04 14.81
N LEU A 67 9.21 17.20 14.65
CA LEU A 67 10.08 16.87 15.78
C LEU A 67 11.27 17.83 15.83
N ARG A 68 10.97 19.13 16.05
CA ARG A 68 12.00 20.08 16.47
C ARG A 68 12.47 19.65 17.86
N ILE A 69 13.72 19.19 17.90
CA ILE A 69 14.54 19.05 19.10
C ILE A 69 14.36 20.31 19.94
N VAL A 70 13.55 20.23 21.00
CA VAL A 70 13.57 21.19 22.09
C VAL A 70 14.79 20.86 22.93
N ARG A 71 15.96 21.34 22.50
CA ARG A 71 17.12 21.49 23.36
C ARG A 71 16.75 22.57 24.38
N GLY A 72 16.28 22.15 25.56
CA GLY A 72 16.18 23.00 26.72
C GLY A 72 17.51 22.96 27.46
N GLU A 73 18.28 24.04 27.39
CA GLU A 73 19.27 24.41 28.41
C GLU A 73 18.83 25.77 28.95
N PRO A 74 18.90 25.96 30.27
CA PRO A 74 20.03 26.73 30.82
C PRO A 74 20.85 25.98 31.87
#